data_AF-A0AAD6ZVI0-F1
#
_entry.id   AF-A0AAD6ZVI0-F1
#
_cell.length_a   1.000
_cell.length_b   1.000
_cell.length_c   1.000
_cell.angle_alpha   90.00
_cell.angle_beta   90.00
_cell.angle_gamma   90.00
#
_symmetry.space_group_name_H-M   'P 1'
#
loop_
_entity.id
_entity.type
_entity.pdbx_description
1 polymer ?
#
loop_
_entity_poly.entity_id
_entity_poly.type
_entity_poly.pdbx_seq_one_letter_code
_entity_poly.pdbx_strand_id
1 'polypeptide(L)'
;KGQTVIVPILAVNHDPEIWGPDAHQSIPALSTTIAGVWGQMLTFLGGPRACIGFRFSLVECALLSTLVRALEFKLAVPAADIGRLVMTIVQQPIPHSEQAAGTQMPILVKPFTQP
;
A
#
# COMPACT_ATOMS: atom_id res chain seq x y z
N LYS A 1 16.99 -4.21 -26.80
CA LYS A 1 15.82 -3.34 -27.09
C LYS A 1 14.60 -4.25 -27.20
N GLY A 2 13.47 -3.89 -26.56
CA GLY A 2 12.29 -4.77 -26.50
C GLY A 2 12.30 -5.80 -25.36
N GLN A 3 13.24 -5.68 -24.40
CA GLN A 3 13.22 -6.50 -23.19
C GLN A 3 12.27 -5.90 -22.17
N THR A 4 11.39 -6.72 -21.61
CA THR A 4 10.55 -6.34 -20.47
C THR A 4 11.44 -6.18 -19.24
N VAL A 5 11.36 -5.01 -18.61
CA VAL A 5 12.05 -4.72 -17.35
C VAL A 5 11.01 -4.56 -16.27
N ILE A 6 11.19 -5.28 -15.17
CA ILE A 6 10.33 -5.20 -13.99
C ILE A 6 11.13 -4.48 -12.90
N VAL A 7 10.58 -3.38 -12.38
CA VAL A 7 11.18 -2.66 -11.26
C VAL A 7 10.61 -3.26 -9.97
N PRO A 8 11.45 -3.81 -9.07
CA PRO A 8 10.98 -4.45 -7.84
C PRO A 8 10.65 -3.42 -6.76
N ILE A 9 9.64 -2.57 -7.00
CA ILE A 9 9.26 -1.43 -6.15
C ILE A 9 9.04 -1.85 -4.68
N LEU A 10 8.34 -2.97 -4.46
CA LEU A 10 8.08 -3.47 -3.11
C LEU A 10 9.36 -3.88 -2.38
N ALA A 11 10.29 -4.54 -3.07
CA ALA A 11 11.55 -4.94 -2.46
C ALA A 11 12.37 -3.70 -2.08
N VAL A 12 12.48 -2.72 -3.00
CA VAL A 12 13.20 -1.46 -2.76
C VAL A 12 12.60 -0.66 -1.61
N ASN A 13 11.27 -0.58 -1.51
CA ASN A 13 10.59 0.15 -0.43
C ASN A 13 10.70 -0.54 0.95
N HIS A 14 11.17 -1.78 1.00
CA HIS A 14 11.35 -2.56 2.23
C HIS A 14 12.78 -3.02 2.45
N ASP A 15 13.73 -2.52 1.67
CA ASP A 15 15.13 -2.93 1.74
C ASP A 15 15.80 -2.39 3.01
N PRO A 16 16.28 -3.25 3.93
CA PRO A 16 16.94 -2.81 5.15
C PRO A 16 18.24 -2.05 4.91
N GLU A 17 18.90 -2.23 3.77
CA GLU A 17 20.11 -1.47 3.42
C GLU A 17 19.78 0.00 3.11
N ILE A 18 18.57 0.26 2.62
CA ILE A 18 18.10 1.61 2.27
C ILE A 18 17.40 2.28 3.44
N TRP A 19 16.59 1.52 4.18
CA TRP A 19 15.63 2.03 5.17
C TRP A 19 16.00 1.71 6.62
N GLY A 20 17.03 0.89 6.83
CA GLY A 20 17.47 0.43 8.14
C GLY A 20 16.79 -0.89 8.58
N PRO A 21 17.15 -1.40 9.77
CA PRO A 21 16.74 -2.74 10.22
C PRO A 21 15.22 -2.92 10.34
N ASP A 22 14.48 -1.83 10.58
CA ASP A 22 13.02 -1.83 10.77
C ASP A 22 12.23 -1.52 9.49
N ALA A 23 12.83 -1.68 8.30
CA ALA A 23 12.22 -1.39 6.99
C ALA A 23 10.87 -2.08 6.73
N HIS A 24 10.56 -3.14 7.47
CA HIS A 24 9.29 -3.88 7.36
C HIS A 24 8.22 -3.43 8.37
N GLN A 25 8.56 -2.62 9.37
CA GLN A 25 7.69 -2.38 10.53
C GLN A 25 7.34 -0.91 10.76
N SER A 26 8.22 0.03 10.41
CA SER A 26 8.00 1.45 10.69
C SER A 26 8.05 2.31 9.44
N ILE A 27 7.52 3.54 9.52
CA ILE A 27 7.73 4.58 8.51
C ILE A 27 9.20 4.99 8.62
N PRO A 28 10.06 4.62 7.63
CA PRO A 28 11.48 4.84 7.78
C PRO A 28 11.83 6.34 7.79
N ALA A 29 12.99 6.67 8.31
CA ALA A 29 13.59 7.99 8.06
C ALA A 29 13.78 8.19 6.55
N LEU A 30 13.65 9.44 6.11
CA LEU A 30 13.78 9.83 4.71
C LEU A 30 15.15 9.41 4.13
N SER A 31 15.17 8.48 3.17
CA SER A 31 16.38 7.98 2.51
C SER A 31 16.82 8.90 1.37
N THR A 32 18.07 9.37 1.36
CA THR A 32 18.58 10.23 0.27
C THR A 32 18.90 9.47 -1.02
N THR A 33 18.82 8.14 -1.00
CA THR A 33 19.27 7.27 -2.10
C THR A 33 18.20 7.11 -3.19
N ILE A 34 16.92 7.26 -2.86
CA ILE A 34 15.80 7.02 -3.78
C ILE A 34 15.19 8.35 -4.25
N ALA A 35 15.18 8.56 -5.57
CA ALA A 35 14.58 9.73 -6.21
C ALA A 35 13.06 9.55 -6.46
N GLY A 36 12.30 9.23 -5.41
CA GLY A 36 10.85 9.13 -5.45
C GLY A 36 10.16 10.51 -5.47
N VAL A 37 9.00 10.63 -6.13
CA VAL A 37 8.22 11.90 -6.15
C VAL A 37 7.67 12.27 -4.77
N TRP A 38 7.56 11.29 -3.87
CA TRP A 38 7.06 11.47 -2.51
C TRP A 38 7.82 10.57 -1.54
N GLY A 39 8.25 11.14 -0.40
CA GLY A 39 8.84 10.40 0.72
C GLY A 39 10.13 9.64 0.40
N GLN A 40 10.83 9.97 -0.69
CA GLN A 40 11.94 9.18 -1.22
C GLN A 40 11.58 7.68 -1.39
N MET A 41 10.34 7.38 -1.78
CA MET A 41 9.87 6.02 -2.05
C MET A 41 9.46 5.85 -3.50
N LEU A 42 9.56 4.62 -4.01
CA LEU A 42 9.14 4.29 -5.38
C LEU A 42 7.64 3.95 -5.50
N THR A 43 6.87 4.09 -4.41
CA THR A 43 5.41 3.82 -4.37
C THR A 43 4.65 4.59 -5.45
N PHE A 44 5.07 5.83 -5.72
CA PHE A 44 4.50 6.68 -6.77
C PHE A 44 5.49 6.94 -7.91
N LEU A 45 6.54 6.12 -8.03
CA LEU A 45 7.64 6.29 -8.97
C LEU A 45 8.35 7.66 -8.80
N GLY A 46 9.15 8.04 -9.79
CA GLY A 46 9.86 9.32 -9.84
C GLY A 46 10.03 9.82 -11.28
N GLY A 47 10.42 11.09 -11.42
CA GLY A 47 10.69 11.72 -12.72
C GLY A 47 9.47 11.82 -13.65
N PRO A 48 9.67 11.80 -14.99
CA PRO A 48 8.59 11.98 -15.98
C PRO A 48 7.52 10.88 -16.00
N ARG A 49 7.78 9.76 -15.30
CA ARG A 49 6.87 8.62 -15.19
C ARG A 49 6.30 8.48 -13.78
N ALA A 50 6.41 9.51 -12.94
CA ALA A 50 5.75 9.57 -11.65
C ALA A 50 4.23 9.36 -11.80
N CYS A 51 3.62 8.70 -10.82
CA CYS A 51 2.19 8.46 -10.78
C CYS A 51 1.43 9.79 -10.77
N ILE A 52 0.63 10.06 -11.80
CA ILE A 52 -0.17 11.30 -11.89
C ILE A 52 -1.16 11.45 -10.72
N GLY A 53 -1.60 10.33 -10.14
CA GLY A 53 -2.57 10.29 -9.04
C GLY A 53 -1.99 10.47 -7.64
N PHE A 54 -0.67 10.62 -7.48
CA PHE A 54 -0.05 10.57 -6.14
C PHE A 54 -0.64 11.58 -5.16
N ARG A 55 -0.91 12.81 -5.63
CA ARG A 55 -1.49 13.88 -4.79
C ARG A 55 -2.90 13.55 -4.35
N PHE A 56 -3.68 12.93 -5.22
CA PHE A 56 -5.03 12.47 -4.90
C PHE A 56 -4.99 11.37 -3.84
N SER A 57 -4.10 10.38 -4.00
CA SER A 57 -3.91 9.33 -3.01
C SER A 57 -3.50 9.88 -1.63
N LEU A 58 -2.67 10.93 -1.57
CA LEU A 58 -2.30 11.57 -0.30
C LEU A 58 -3.51 12.24 0.38
N VAL A 59 -4.42 12.84 -0.40
CA VAL A 59 -5.66 13.41 0.13
C VAL A 59 -6.59 12.31 0.67
N GLU A 60 -6.69 11.18 -0.04
CA GLU A 60 -7.43 10.01 0.46
C GLU A 60 -6.83 9.46 1.76
N CYS A 61 -5.49 9.43 1.91
CA CYS A 61 -4.85 9.07 3.17
C CYS A 61 -5.21 10.06 4.30
N ALA A 62 -5.31 11.36 4.00
CA ALA A 62 -5.80 12.33 4.98
C ALA A 62 -7.27 12.08 5.34
N LEU A 63 -8.13 11.71 4.38
CA LEU A 63 -9.50 11.32 4.64
C LEU A 63 -9.60 10.07 5.53
N LEU A 64 -8.73 9.08 5.34
CA LEU A 64 -8.66 7.89 6.18
C LEU A 64 -8.43 8.26 7.65
N SER A 65 -7.65 9.30 7.97
CA SER A 65 -7.44 9.77 9.34
C SER A 65 -8.72 10.23 10.05
N THR A 66 -9.71 10.70 9.27
CA THR A 66 -11.04 11.03 9.77
C THR A 66 -11.91 9.78 9.90
N LEU A 67 -11.88 8.89 8.90
CA LEU A 67 -12.69 7.66 8.88
C LEU A 67 -12.33 6.73 10.04
N VAL A 68 -11.05 6.56 10.36
CA VAL A 68 -10.59 5.72 11.49
C VAL A 68 -11.02 6.23 12.86
N ARG A 69 -11.43 7.50 12.96
CA ARG A 69 -11.97 8.09 14.19
C ARG A 69 -13.49 7.99 14.29
N ALA A 70 -14.17 7.88 13.15
CA ALA A 70 -15.63 7.88 13.06
C ALA A 70 -16.23 6.48 12.89
N LEU A 71 -15.44 5.50 12.44
CA LEU A 71 -15.88 4.17 12.08
C LEU A 71 -15.04 3.10 12.79
N GLU A 72 -15.68 2.00 13.17
CA GLU A 72 -15.04 0.77 13.60
C GLU A 72 -14.91 -0.18 12.41
N PHE A 73 -13.69 -0.69 12.19
CA PHE A 73 -13.37 -1.63 11.10
C PHE A 73 -13.03 -3.00 11.69
N LYS A 74 -13.65 -4.07 11.17
CA LYS A 74 -13.32 -5.47 11.51
C LYS A 74 -13.13 -6.28 10.25
N LEU A 75 -12.19 -7.22 10.26
CA LEU A 75 -12.05 -8.15 9.14
C LEU A 75 -13.27 -9.07 9.08
N ALA A 76 -13.85 -9.24 7.89
CA ALA A 76 -14.95 -10.17 7.63
C ALA A 76 -14.44 -11.62 7.49
N VAL A 77 -13.15 -11.79 7.22
CA VAL A 77 -12.46 -13.08 7.08
C VAL A 77 -11.24 -13.14 8.01
N PRO A 78 -10.72 -14.32 8.34
CA PRO A 78 -9.45 -14.44 9.08
C PRO A 78 -8.31 -13.72 8.35
N ALA A 79 -7.41 -13.06 9.07
CA ALA A 79 -6.29 -12.33 8.45
C ALA A 79 -5.40 -13.21 7.57
N ALA A 80 -5.27 -14.50 7.89
CA ALA A 80 -4.54 -15.47 7.10
C ALA A 80 -5.18 -15.78 5.74
N ASP A 81 -6.48 -15.48 5.59
CA ASP A 81 -7.20 -15.66 4.32
C ASP A 81 -7.01 -14.45 3.38
N ILE A 82 -6.38 -13.36 3.83
CA ILE A 82 -6.18 -12.17 3.00
C ILE A 82 -4.89 -12.30 2.20
N GLY A 83 -5.04 -12.66 0.93
CA GLY A 83 -3.98 -12.64 -0.06
C GLY A 83 -3.80 -11.28 -0.72
N ARG A 84 -2.82 -11.21 -1.63
CA ARG A 84 -2.57 -10.05 -2.49
C ARG A 84 -2.51 -10.51 -3.93
N LEU A 85 -3.09 -9.74 -4.83
CA LEU A 85 -2.88 -9.95 -6.25
C LEU A 85 -1.42 -9.61 -6.61
N VAL A 86 -0.73 -10.55 -7.26
CA VAL A 86 0.68 -10.39 -7.68
C VAL A 86 0.71 -9.83 -9.11
N MET A 87 1.74 -9.06 -9.44
CA MET A 87 1.98 -8.50 -10.79
C MET A 87 0.99 -7.42 -11.25
N THR A 88 0.27 -6.77 -10.34
CA THR A 88 -0.56 -5.59 -10.64
C THR A 88 0.15 -4.29 -10.31
N ILE A 89 -0.35 -3.18 -10.88
CA ILE A 89 0.17 -1.83 -10.62
C ILE A 89 -0.08 -1.41 -9.17
N VAL A 90 -1.22 -1.84 -8.61
CA VAL A 90 -1.63 -1.55 -7.23
C VAL A 90 -1.85 -2.85 -6.47
N GLN A 91 -1.50 -2.86 -5.18
CA GLN A 91 -1.78 -4.00 -4.32
C GLN A 91 -3.27 -4.03 -4.00
N GLN A 92 -3.91 -5.15 -4.33
CA GLN A 92 -5.33 -5.37 -4.11
C GLN A 92 -5.53 -6.62 -3.27
N PRO A 93 -6.31 -6.54 -2.18
CA PRO A 93 -6.63 -7.72 -1.37
C PRO A 93 -7.52 -8.68 -2.17
N ILE A 94 -7.24 -9.97 -2.01
CA ILE A 94 -8.07 -11.06 -2.54
C ILE A 94 -8.15 -12.14 -1.46
N PRO A 95 -9.35 -12.49 -0.97
CA PRO A 95 -9.52 -13.63 -0.08
C PRO A 95 -9.07 -14.92 -0.77
N HIS A 96 -8.25 -15.73 -0.10
CA HIS A 96 -7.79 -17.01 -0.64
C HIS A 96 -8.96 -17.98 -0.84
N SER A 97 -9.97 -17.91 0.01
CA SER A 97 -11.24 -18.64 -0.08
C SER A 97 -12.08 -18.28 -1.32
N GLU A 98 -12.02 -17.04 -1.80
CA GLU A 98 -12.87 -16.50 -2.88
C GLU A 98 -12.08 -15.96 -4.09
N GLN A 99 -10.97 -16.59 -4.45
CA GLN A 99 -10.11 -16.12 -5.56
C GLN A 99 -10.85 -15.93 -6.90
N ALA A 100 -11.90 -16.74 -7.16
CA ALA A 100 -12.72 -16.63 -8.37
C ALA A 100 -13.62 -15.38 -8.40
N ALA A 101 -13.96 -14.81 -7.24
CA ALA A 101 -14.76 -13.59 -7.13
C ALA A 101 -13.92 -12.32 -7.37
N GLY A 102 -12.59 -12.45 -7.46
CA GLY A 102 -11.66 -11.37 -7.78
C GLY A 102 -11.28 -10.51 -6.58
N THR A 103 -10.98 -9.23 -6.86
CA THR A 103 -10.57 -8.27 -5.80
C THR A 103 -11.73 -7.96 -4.88
N GLN A 104 -11.52 -8.17 -3.58
CA GLN A 104 -12.50 -7.89 -2.55
C GLN A 104 -11.81 -7.27 -1.34
N MET A 105 -12.51 -6.34 -0.68
CA MET A 105 -12.09 -5.76 0.59
C MET A 105 -12.99 -6.34 1.69
N PRO A 106 -12.61 -7.47 2.32
CA PRO A 106 -13.44 -8.17 3.29
C PRO A 106 -13.39 -7.46 4.65
N ILE A 107 -14.01 -6.28 4.74
CA ILE A 107 -14.05 -5.44 5.93
C ILE A 107 -15.49 -5.13 6.28
N LEU A 108 -15.85 -5.39 7.54
CA LEU A 108 -17.08 -4.94 8.19
C LEU A 108 -16.87 -3.55 8.76
N VAL A 109 -17.79 -2.63 8.45
CA VAL A 109 -17.73 -1.23 8.87
C VAL A 109 -18.95 -0.92 9.73
N LYS A 110 -18.74 -0.28 10.89
CA LYS A 110 -19.82 0.18 11.78
C LYS A 110 -19.51 1.61 12.27
N PRO A 111 -20.52 2.42 12.62
CA PRO A 111 -20.27 3.68 13.31
C PRO A 111 -19.51 3.45 14.62
N PHE A 112 -18.47 4.23 14.87
CA PHE A 112 -17.75 4.18 16.13
C PHE A 112 -18.66 4.69 17.25
N THR A 113 -18.98 3.81 18.19
CA THR A 113 -19.74 4.15 19.40
C THR A 113 -18.76 4.20 20.56
N GLN A 114 -18.54 5.39 21.10
CA GLN A 114 -17.65 5.57 22.24
C GLN A 114 -18.25 4.85 23.46
N PRO A 115 -17.46 4.05 24.21
CA PRO A 115 -17.93 3.39 25.42
C PRO A 115 -18.30 4.39 26.53
#